data_AF-A0A8K0TXH8-F1
#
_entry.id   AF-A0A8K0TXH8-F1
#
_cell.length_a   1.000
_cell.length_b   1.000
_cell.length_c   1.000
_cell.angle_alpha   90.00
_cell.angle_beta   90.00
_cell.angle_gamma   90.00
#
_symmetry.space_group_name_H-M   'P 1'
#
loop_
_entity.id
_entity.type
_entity.pdbx_description
1 polymer ?
#
loop_
_entity_poly.entity_id
_entity_poly.type
_entity_poly.pdbx_seq_one_letter_code
_entity_poly.pdbx_strand_id
1 'polypeptide(L)'
;MPVPAPSAESVQHRGEIARLISPLRRVRPTVSFLKLAAHRIPTLWYLYRGLLRHAERENVKFRISMIFRENQHTVSPRLTRQQLKQGHKWLRIFRKAQRGDTRLQAVLDRYDRMIAAKRLREVWKHNFRQEAAAILHKPIFTGTFIRPTVFNRILPRLRPQPAYFGGMIRWRRLARERRYEVKTRLDSWIDDLRRESQFEAELLQDNPEKKVFNDALRDWEQPILKKQSEIRESGRLDFLRLMSPYPRKLLEAGKRARRRKIANKTRERERERRGEILPATIRRMNKGPPAHILEKIIDHIVRGPGEAGYTAQMKLKLGMKLKDPHRWKLEDGLEKDQDKLNKMEEEIRTENERRRRSSLDQLDTWSAQ
;
A
#
# COMPACT_ATOMS: atom_id res chain seq x y z
N MET A 1 -28.60 30.55 -49.20
CA MET A 1 -29.43 31.74 -48.96
C MET A 1 -28.92 32.45 -47.71
N PRO A 2 -28.24 33.60 -47.82
CA PRO A 2 -27.80 34.36 -46.65
C PRO A 2 -29.00 34.95 -45.90
N VAL A 3 -29.00 34.87 -44.58
CA VAL A 3 -30.04 35.46 -43.73
C VAL A 3 -29.91 36.99 -43.77
N PRO A 4 -31.00 37.75 -44.04
CA PRO A 4 -30.92 39.21 -44.09
C PRO A 4 -30.54 39.80 -42.73
N ALA A 5 -29.73 40.85 -42.76
CA ALA A 5 -29.33 41.56 -41.55
C ALA A 5 -30.56 42.20 -40.88
N PRO A 6 -30.63 42.18 -39.53
CA PRO A 6 -31.75 42.80 -38.81
C PRO A 6 -31.81 44.31 -39.04
N SER A 7 -33.02 44.89 -39.04
CA SER A 7 -33.24 46.33 -39.15
C SER A 7 -32.66 47.09 -37.95
N ALA A 8 -32.28 48.36 -38.17
CA ALA A 8 -31.68 49.21 -37.13
C ALA A 8 -32.59 49.37 -35.90
N GLU A 9 -33.91 49.51 -36.10
CA GLU A 9 -34.90 49.59 -35.03
C GLU A 9 -34.94 48.32 -34.19
N SER A 10 -34.83 47.15 -34.81
CA SER A 10 -34.76 45.87 -34.10
C SER A 10 -33.51 45.78 -33.22
N VAL A 11 -32.38 46.31 -33.68
CA VAL A 11 -31.13 46.34 -32.90
C VAL A 11 -31.25 47.29 -31.70
N GLN A 12 -31.86 48.47 -31.87
CA GLN A 12 -32.08 49.43 -30.79
C GLN A 12 -33.02 48.86 -29.72
N HIS A 13 -34.15 48.28 -30.13
CA HIS A 13 -35.10 47.65 -29.20
C HIS A 13 -34.46 46.49 -28.42
N ARG A 14 -33.65 45.65 -29.08
CA ARG A 14 -32.85 44.61 -28.40
C ARG A 14 -31.85 45.21 -27.41
N GLY A 15 -31.27 46.36 -27.72
CA GLY A 15 -30.37 47.10 -26.83
C GLY A 15 -31.06 47.63 -25.57
N GLU A 16 -32.28 48.17 -25.71
CA GLU A 16 -33.10 48.64 -24.59
C GLU A 16 -33.53 47.49 -23.68
N ILE A 17 -34.01 46.39 -24.27
CA ILE A 17 -34.34 45.16 -23.53
C ILE A 17 -33.10 44.64 -22.79
N ALA A 18 -31.93 44.60 -23.45
CA ALA A 18 -30.69 44.16 -22.83
C ALA A 18 -30.29 45.06 -21.66
N ARG A 19 -30.44 46.39 -21.77
CA ARG A 19 -30.19 47.33 -20.68
C ARG A 19 -31.12 47.07 -19.50
N LEU A 20 -32.42 46.90 -19.73
CA LEU A 20 -33.42 46.62 -18.68
C LEU A 20 -33.18 45.26 -17.99
N ILE A 21 -32.79 44.23 -18.75
CA ILE A 21 -32.57 42.88 -18.22
C ILE A 21 -31.17 42.71 -17.59
N SER A 22 -30.16 43.44 -18.07
CA SER A 22 -28.77 43.29 -17.62
C SER A 22 -28.54 43.41 -16.09
N PRO A 23 -29.17 44.34 -15.33
CA PRO A 23 -29.00 44.40 -13.88
C PRO A 23 -29.74 43.28 -13.14
N LEU A 24 -30.81 42.72 -13.73
CA LEU A 24 -31.56 41.59 -13.19
C LEU A 24 -30.85 40.25 -13.45
N ARG A 25 -29.89 40.24 -14.39
CA ARG A 25 -29.11 39.05 -14.70
C ARG A 25 -28.18 38.73 -13.53
N ARG A 26 -28.39 37.56 -12.92
CA ARG A 26 -27.49 37.03 -11.89
C ARG A 26 -26.08 36.85 -12.46
N VAL A 27 -25.21 37.83 -12.23
CA VAL A 27 -23.80 37.76 -12.64
C VAL A 27 -23.12 36.71 -11.76
N ARG A 28 -22.75 35.59 -12.38
CA ARG A 28 -21.82 34.65 -11.75
C ARG A 28 -20.43 35.25 -11.90
N PRO A 29 -19.68 35.43 -10.80
CA PRO A 29 -18.31 35.93 -10.92
C PRO A 29 -17.52 34.97 -11.82
N THR A 30 -16.74 35.54 -12.73
CA THR A 30 -15.81 34.79 -13.61
C THR A 30 -14.71 34.10 -12.81
N VAL A 31 -14.45 34.59 -11.61
CA VAL A 31 -13.46 34.08 -10.68
C VAL A 31 -14.12 33.12 -9.67
N SER A 32 -13.45 32.01 -9.38
CA SER A 32 -13.94 31.05 -8.39
C SER A 32 -14.15 31.70 -7.02
N PHE A 33 -15.17 31.24 -6.29
CA PHE A 33 -15.54 31.77 -4.97
C PHE A 33 -14.35 31.92 -4.02
N LEU A 34 -13.41 30.96 -4.02
CA LEU A 34 -12.22 30.94 -3.17
C LEU A 34 -11.21 32.06 -3.50
N LYS A 35 -11.20 32.54 -4.74
CA LYS A 35 -10.30 33.59 -5.22
C LYS A 35 -10.91 34.98 -5.12
N LEU A 36 -12.20 35.11 -4.80
CA LEU A 36 -12.85 36.40 -4.60
C LEU A 36 -12.20 37.16 -3.44
N ALA A 37 -11.84 38.42 -3.66
CA ALA A 37 -11.28 39.28 -2.62
C ALA A 37 -12.20 39.36 -1.38
N ALA A 38 -13.52 39.45 -1.62
CA ALA A 38 -14.55 39.45 -0.58
C ALA A 38 -14.51 38.21 0.34
N HIS A 39 -13.99 37.08 -0.13
CA HIS A 39 -13.81 35.88 0.67
C HIS A 39 -12.39 35.76 1.23
N ARG A 40 -11.38 35.96 0.38
CA ARG A 40 -9.96 35.75 0.69
C ARG A 40 -9.42 36.72 1.75
N ILE A 41 -9.86 37.97 1.71
CA ILE A 41 -9.39 38.99 2.67
C ILE A 41 -9.92 38.67 4.08
N PRO A 42 -11.23 38.50 4.33
CA PRO A 42 -11.74 38.13 5.66
C PRO A 42 -11.19 36.82 6.20
N THR A 43 -11.02 35.81 5.33
CA THR A 43 -10.50 34.49 5.74
C THR A 43 -9.02 34.50 6.09
N LEU A 44 -8.15 34.93 5.17
CA LEU A 44 -6.71 34.78 5.33
C LEU A 44 -6.10 35.94 6.12
N TRP A 45 -6.46 37.17 5.78
CA TRP A 45 -5.83 38.37 6.34
C TRP A 45 -6.34 38.69 7.74
N TYR A 46 -7.65 38.62 7.93
CA TYR A 46 -8.26 38.97 9.21
C TYR A 46 -8.37 37.76 10.14
N LEU A 47 -9.03 36.69 9.69
CA LEU A 47 -9.36 35.57 10.57
C LEU A 47 -8.15 34.65 10.82
N TYR A 48 -7.55 34.06 9.78
CA TYR A 48 -6.47 33.08 9.92
C TYR A 48 -5.25 33.69 10.63
N ARG A 49 -4.74 34.82 10.13
CA ARG A 49 -3.62 35.52 10.77
C ARG A 49 -3.96 36.04 12.15
N GLY A 50 -5.18 36.53 12.36
CA GLY A 50 -5.65 36.93 13.69
C GLY A 50 -5.65 35.76 14.68
N LEU A 51 -6.16 34.60 14.27
CA LEU A 51 -6.19 33.39 15.09
C LEU A 51 -4.76 32.93 15.44
N LEU A 52 -3.84 32.92 14.47
CA LEU A 52 -2.46 32.53 14.71
C LEU A 52 -1.68 33.53 15.59
N ARG A 53 -1.97 34.83 15.45
CA ARG A 53 -1.33 35.88 16.25
C ARG A 53 -1.76 35.83 17.70
N HIS A 54 -3.05 35.60 17.95
CA HIS A 54 -3.63 35.61 19.30
C HIS A 54 -3.65 34.23 19.98
N ALA A 55 -3.39 33.14 19.26
CA ALA A 55 -3.16 31.83 19.87
C ALA A 55 -1.73 31.80 20.43
N GLU A 56 -1.55 31.75 21.74
CA GLU A 56 -0.20 31.69 22.34
C GLU A 56 0.42 30.30 22.18
N ARG A 57 -0.38 29.23 22.35
CA ARG A 57 0.12 27.85 22.40
C ARG A 57 0.34 27.25 21.00
N GLU A 58 1.44 26.51 20.86
CA GLU A 58 1.86 25.97 19.56
C GLU A 58 0.95 24.87 19.02
N ASN A 59 0.45 23.96 19.87
CA ASN A 59 -0.41 22.87 19.37
C ASN A 59 -1.76 23.41 18.90
N VAL A 60 -2.26 24.47 19.55
CA VAL A 60 -3.44 25.22 19.10
C VAL A 60 -3.19 25.87 17.75
N LYS A 61 -2.05 26.57 17.54
CA LYS A 61 -1.66 27.11 16.22
C LYS A 61 -1.63 26.02 15.15
N PHE A 62 -0.98 24.90 15.44
CA PHE A 62 -0.93 23.74 14.54
C PHE A 62 -2.33 23.25 14.17
N ARG A 63 -3.25 23.12 15.14
CA ARG A 63 -4.62 22.67 14.86
C ARG A 63 -5.38 23.67 14.02
N ILE A 64 -5.21 24.97 14.26
CA ILE A 64 -5.81 26.03 13.43
C ILE A 64 -5.33 25.88 11.99
N SER A 65 -4.02 25.77 11.76
CA SER A 65 -3.47 25.57 10.41
C SER A 65 -4.00 24.29 9.74
N MET A 66 -4.14 23.19 10.49
CA MET A 66 -4.75 21.96 9.98
C MET A 66 -6.20 22.15 9.57
N ILE A 67 -7.03 22.80 10.40
CA ILE A 67 -8.45 23.07 10.08
C ILE A 67 -8.57 23.92 8.81
N PHE A 68 -7.71 24.92 8.62
CA PHE A 68 -7.73 25.74 7.40
C PHE A 68 -7.31 24.94 6.16
N ARG A 69 -6.32 24.03 6.27
CA ARG A 69 -5.92 23.13 5.18
C ARG A 69 -7.02 22.13 4.83
N GLU A 70 -7.64 21.51 5.84
CA GLU A 70 -8.76 20.58 5.68
C GLU A 70 -9.93 21.26 4.93
N ASN A 71 -10.22 22.53 5.24
CA ASN A 71 -11.35 23.27 4.67
C ASN A 71 -11.01 24.14 3.46
N GLN A 72 -9.77 24.09 2.92
CA GLN A 72 -9.34 24.97 1.83
C GLN A 72 -10.13 24.76 0.52
N HIS A 73 -10.73 23.58 0.37
CA HIS A 73 -11.53 23.20 -0.80
C HIS A 73 -13.05 23.41 -0.59
N THR A 74 -13.46 24.08 0.48
CA THR A 74 -14.89 24.34 0.75
C THR A 74 -15.46 25.36 -0.23
N VAL A 75 -16.19 24.90 -1.25
CA VAL A 75 -16.79 25.79 -2.27
C VAL A 75 -18.18 26.30 -1.86
N SER A 76 -18.86 25.65 -0.90
CA SER A 76 -20.21 26.03 -0.49
C SER A 76 -20.21 27.34 0.31
N PRO A 77 -20.89 28.42 -0.15
CA PRO A 77 -20.91 29.71 0.55
C PRO A 77 -21.59 29.62 1.92
N ARG A 78 -22.62 28.77 2.06
CA ARG A 78 -23.33 28.54 3.32
C ARG A 78 -22.42 27.91 4.37
N LEU A 79 -21.72 26.83 3.99
CA LEU A 79 -20.79 26.13 4.88
C LEU A 79 -19.62 27.03 5.25
N THR A 80 -19.07 27.75 4.27
CA THR A 80 -17.99 28.71 4.47
C THR A 80 -18.39 29.81 5.47
N ARG A 81 -19.61 30.35 5.35
CA ARG A 81 -20.12 31.37 6.28
C ARG A 81 -20.23 30.81 7.71
N GLN A 82 -20.69 29.58 7.88
CA GLN A 82 -20.75 28.92 9.20
C GLN A 82 -19.35 28.74 9.80
N GLN A 83 -18.39 28.26 9.00
CA GLN A 83 -17.00 28.10 9.42
C GLN A 83 -16.35 29.42 9.80
N LEU A 84 -16.59 30.49 9.02
CA LEU A 84 -16.12 31.84 9.32
C LEU A 84 -16.72 32.38 10.63
N LYS A 85 -18.02 32.23 10.83
CA LYS A 85 -18.69 32.62 12.09
C LYS A 85 -18.06 31.91 13.29
N GLN A 86 -17.84 30.60 13.16
CA GLN A 86 -17.19 29.81 14.20
C GLN A 86 -15.75 30.26 14.45
N GLY A 87 -14.98 30.53 13.40
CA GLY A 87 -13.63 31.06 13.53
C GLY A 87 -13.59 32.41 14.24
N HIS A 88 -14.50 33.33 13.93
CA HIS A 88 -14.58 34.62 14.64
C HIS A 88 -14.96 34.46 16.12
N LYS A 89 -15.78 33.46 16.45
CA LYS A 89 -16.05 33.10 17.85
C LYS A 89 -14.77 32.64 18.56
N TRP A 90 -13.95 31.80 17.92
CA TRP A 90 -12.65 31.40 18.46
C TRP A 90 -11.69 32.58 18.61
N LEU A 91 -11.65 33.49 17.62
CA LEU A 91 -10.81 34.68 17.68
C LEU A 91 -11.15 35.57 18.88
N ARG A 92 -12.45 35.74 19.17
CA ARG A 92 -12.90 36.45 20.37
C ARG A 92 -12.44 35.78 21.66
N ILE A 93 -12.50 34.44 21.73
CA ILE A 93 -12.04 33.67 22.88
C ILE A 93 -10.53 33.87 23.08
N PHE A 94 -9.73 33.75 22.02
CA PHE A 94 -8.28 33.94 22.10
C PHE A 94 -7.91 35.35 22.54
N ARG A 95 -8.57 36.38 22.01
CA ARG A 95 -8.35 37.77 22.45
C ARG A 95 -8.69 37.98 23.93
N LYS A 96 -9.76 37.37 24.43
CA LYS A 96 -10.11 37.46 25.86
C LYS A 96 -9.09 36.73 26.74
N ALA A 97 -8.65 35.55 26.34
CA ALA A 97 -7.61 34.81 27.04
C ALA A 97 -6.28 35.59 27.07
N GLN A 98 -5.90 36.22 25.96
CA GLN A 98 -4.69 37.06 25.89
C GLN A 98 -4.79 38.33 26.76
N ARG A 99 -6.00 38.87 26.96
CA ARG A 99 -6.25 40.00 27.86
C ARG A 99 -6.21 39.61 29.36
N GLY A 100 -5.97 38.34 29.70
CA GLY A 100 -5.83 37.88 31.08
C GLY A 100 -7.02 37.12 31.67
N ASP A 101 -7.99 36.68 30.86
CA ASP A 101 -9.10 35.82 31.35
C ASP A 101 -8.57 34.42 31.72
N THR A 102 -8.34 34.20 33.02
CA THR A 102 -7.73 32.99 33.59
C THR A 102 -8.54 31.72 33.28
N ARG A 103 -9.88 31.81 33.27
CA ARG A 103 -10.75 30.67 32.95
C ARG A 103 -10.55 30.24 31.50
N LEU A 104 -10.53 31.19 30.56
CA LEU A 104 -10.32 30.88 29.15
C LEU A 104 -8.90 30.37 28.87
N GLN A 105 -7.89 30.93 29.55
CA GLN A 105 -6.52 30.41 29.49
C GLN A 105 -6.46 28.94 29.91
N ALA A 106 -7.03 28.60 31.07
CA ALA A 106 -7.08 27.22 31.55
C ALA A 106 -7.78 26.26 30.57
N VAL A 107 -8.86 26.72 29.92
CA VAL A 107 -9.53 25.94 28.86
C VAL A 107 -8.61 25.72 27.65
N LEU A 108 -7.88 26.76 27.21
CA LEU A 108 -6.93 26.65 26.11
C LEU A 108 -5.76 25.72 26.44
N ASP A 109 -5.24 25.78 27.66
CA ASP A 109 -4.16 24.89 28.13
C ASP A 109 -4.60 23.43 28.14
N ARG A 110 -5.83 23.16 28.59
CA ARG A 110 -6.40 21.81 28.52
C ARG A 110 -6.49 21.31 27.08
N TYR A 111 -6.98 22.15 26.16
CA TYR A 111 -7.04 21.78 24.74
C TYR A 111 -5.65 21.60 24.13
N ASP A 112 -4.67 22.42 24.51
CA ASP A 112 -3.29 22.29 24.04
C ASP A 112 -2.72 20.92 24.42
N ARG A 113 -2.86 20.52 25.69
CA ARG A 113 -2.46 19.18 26.18
C ARG A 113 -3.17 18.05 25.42
N MET A 114 -4.48 18.19 25.18
CA MET A 114 -5.23 17.19 24.40
C MET A 114 -4.74 17.09 22.95
N ILE A 115 -4.43 18.22 22.31
CA ILE A 115 -3.91 18.23 20.93
C ILE A 115 -2.51 17.64 20.92
N ALA A 116 -1.65 17.97 21.88
CA ALA A 116 -0.30 17.41 22.02
C ALA A 116 -0.36 15.88 22.14
N ALA A 117 -1.20 15.34 23.03
CA ALA A 117 -1.40 13.91 23.19
C ALA A 117 -1.90 13.24 21.90
N LYS A 118 -2.83 13.88 21.18
CA LYS A 118 -3.30 13.37 19.87
C LYS A 118 -2.19 13.38 18.82
N ARG A 119 -1.37 14.44 18.75
CA ARG A 119 -0.23 14.52 17.82
C ARG A 119 0.77 13.42 18.09
N LEU A 120 1.14 13.22 19.36
CA LEU A 120 2.03 12.15 19.77
C LEU A 120 1.45 10.81 19.32
N ARG A 121 0.18 10.51 19.64
CA ARG A 121 -0.48 9.28 19.19
C ARG A 121 -0.43 9.08 17.67
N GLU A 122 -0.63 10.12 16.87
CA GLU A 122 -0.53 10.03 15.41
C GLU A 122 0.90 9.81 14.92
N VAL A 123 1.90 10.43 15.53
CA VAL A 123 3.33 10.15 15.25
C VAL A 123 3.64 8.69 15.55
N TRP A 124 3.20 8.18 16.71
CA TRP A 124 3.38 6.77 17.07
C TRP A 124 2.68 5.83 16.09
N LYS A 125 1.43 6.12 15.69
CA LYS A 125 0.73 5.35 14.64
C LYS A 125 1.48 5.40 13.32
N HIS A 126 2.03 6.56 12.95
CA HIS A 126 2.79 6.72 11.73
C HIS A 126 4.06 5.88 11.75
N ASN A 127 4.85 5.98 12.82
CA ASN A 127 6.06 5.17 13.02
C ASN A 127 5.72 3.69 13.00
N PHE A 128 4.67 3.27 13.71
CA PHE A 128 4.22 1.88 13.70
C PHE A 128 3.81 1.41 12.31
N ARG A 129 3.09 2.23 11.53
CA ARG A 129 2.74 1.92 10.13
C ARG A 129 3.99 1.82 9.25
N GLN A 130 4.96 2.72 9.43
CA GLN A 130 6.22 2.68 8.69
C GLN A 130 7.03 1.43 9.03
N GLU A 131 7.17 1.10 10.31
CA GLU A 131 7.87 -0.10 10.77
C GLU A 131 7.16 -1.37 10.32
N ALA A 132 5.84 -1.44 10.45
CA ALA A 132 5.04 -2.55 9.97
C ALA A 132 5.20 -2.72 8.45
N ALA A 133 5.12 -1.62 7.68
CA ALA A 133 5.38 -1.63 6.24
C ALA A 133 6.82 -2.10 5.94
N ALA A 134 7.81 -1.60 6.67
CA ALA A 134 9.20 -2.02 6.52
C ALA A 134 9.36 -3.53 6.79
N ILE A 135 8.71 -4.07 7.82
CA ILE A 135 8.74 -5.50 8.12
C ILE A 135 8.08 -6.31 7.00
N LEU A 136 6.93 -5.87 6.48
CA LEU A 136 6.25 -6.53 5.36
C LEU A 136 7.07 -6.52 4.07
N HIS A 137 7.82 -5.44 3.83
CA HIS A 137 8.64 -5.27 2.64
C HIS A 137 10.09 -5.76 2.78
N LYS A 138 10.50 -6.21 3.97
CA LYS A 138 11.83 -6.81 4.17
C LYS A 138 11.96 -8.08 3.31
N PRO A 139 12.92 -8.12 2.37
CA PRO A 139 13.09 -9.28 1.50
C PRO A 139 13.53 -10.51 2.31
N ILE A 140 12.70 -11.55 2.34
CA ILE A 140 13.01 -12.81 3.02
C ILE A 140 13.50 -13.82 2.00
N PHE A 141 14.65 -14.43 2.25
CA PHE A 141 15.16 -15.48 1.39
C PHE A 141 14.37 -16.78 1.53
N THR A 142 13.81 -17.24 0.40
CA THR A 142 12.88 -18.39 0.37
C THR A 142 13.60 -19.75 0.30
N GLY A 143 14.91 -19.75 0.02
CA GLY A 143 15.72 -20.96 -0.17
C GLY A 143 15.70 -21.54 -1.58
N THR A 144 15.07 -20.85 -2.53
CA THR A 144 15.09 -21.15 -3.97
C THR A 144 15.87 -20.07 -4.74
N PHE A 145 16.28 -20.38 -5.97
CA PHE A 145 17.11 -19.50 -6.78
C PHE A 145 16.42 -19.13 -8.10
N ILE A 146 16.78 -17.96 -8.64
CA ILE A 146 16.53 -17.59 -10.02
C ILE A 146 17.69 -18.18 -10.81
N ARG A 147 17.37 -18.99 -11.82
CA ARG A 147 18.38 -19.63 -12.68
C ARG A 147 19.25 -18.55 -13.36
N PRO A 148 20.54 -18.82 -13.58
CA PRO A 148 21.34 -17.94 -14.40
C PRO A 148 20.73 -17.85 -15.79
N THR A 149 20.75 -16.65 -16.34
CA THR A 149 20.39 -16.36 -17.73
C THR A 149 21.48 -15.47 -18.31
N VAL A 150 21.36 -15.17 -19.60
CA VAL A 150 22.19 -14.17 -20.26
C VAL A 150 22.15 -12.82 -19.51
N PHE A 151 21.03 -12.47 -18.88
CA PHE A 151 20.83 -11.17 -18.24
C PHE A 151 21.20 -11.14 -16.76
N ASN A 152 21.30 -12.29 -16.09
CA ASN A 152 21.62 -12.35 -14.68
C ASN A 152 22.42 -13.60 -14.33
N ARG A 153 23.38 -13.46 -13.43
CA ARG A 153 23.94 -14.61 -12.72
C ARG A 153 22.86 -15.27 -11.87
N ILE A 154 23.17 -16.38 -11.24
CA ILE A 154 22.29 -16.94 -10.22
C ILE A 154 21.95 -15.91 -9.13
N LEU A 155 20.66 -15.74 -8.83
CA LEU A 155 20.17 -14.81 -7.81
C LEU A 155 19.30 -15.53 -6.78
N PRO A 156 19.28 -15.10 -5.51
CA PRO A 156 18.34 -15.61 -4.52
C PRO A 156 16.90 -15.19 -4.85
N ARG A 157 15.93 -16.13 -4.76
CA ARG A 157 14.51 -15.76 -4.74
C ARG A 157 14.13 -15.25 -3.36
N LEU A 158 13.80 -13.96 -3.30
CA LEU A 158 13.40 -13.23 -2.10
C LEU A 158 11.89 -12.97 -2.16
N ARG A 159 11.22 -12.88 -1.01
CA ARG A 159 9.81 -12.47 -0.91
C ARG A 159 9.67 -11.32 0.10
N PRO A 160 9.20 -10.13 -0.32
CA PRO A 160 9.05 -9.71 -1.72
C PRO A 160 10.40 -9.65 -2.46
N GLN A 161 10.38 -9.77 -3.79
CA GLN A 161 11.60 -9.63 -4.59
C GLN A 161 11.93 -8.14 -4.73
N PRO A 162 13.17 -7.70 -4.42
CA PRO A 162 13.54 -6.30 -4.58
C PRO A 162 13.39 -5.82 -6.03
N ALA A 163 12.82 -4.62 -6.21
CA ALA A 163 12.55 -4.06 -7.53
C ALA A 163 13.82 -3.92 -8.40
N TYR A 164 14.98 -3.69 -7.78
CA TYR A 164 16.25 -3.54 -8.49
C TYR A 164 16.70 -4.81 -9.22
N PHE A 165 16.28 -6.02 -8.81
CA PHE A 165 16.56 -7.24 -9.59
C PHE A 165 15.80 -7.23 -10.92
N GLY A 166 14.51 -6.91 -10.89
CA GLY A 166 13.70 -6.78 -12.10
C GLY A 166 14.19 -5.64 -13.00
N GLY A 167 14.49 -4.48 -12.38
CA GLY A 167 15.08 -3.33 -13.06
C GLY A 167 16.39 -3.70 -13.76
N MET A 168 17.34 -4.32 -13.07
CA MET A 168 18.62 -4.76 -13.62
C MET A 168 18.45 -5.69 -14.83
N ILE A 169 17.56 -6.68 -14.74
CA ILE A 169 17.31 -7.62 -15.86
C ILE A 169 16.71 -6.88 -17.05
N ARG A 170 15.71 -6.01 -16.83
CA ARG A 170 15.09 -5.19 -17.88
C ARG A 170 16.10 -4.29 -18.57
N TRP A 171 16.92 -3.57 -17.81
CA TRP A 171 17.95 -2.68 -18.36
C TRP A 171 18.98 -3.45 -19.20
N ARG A 172 19.40 -4.63 -18.76
CA ARG A 172 20.33 -5.48 -19.52
C ARG A 172 19.71 -6.02 -20.81
N ARG A 173 18.42 -6.36 -20.80
CA ARG A 173 17.69 -6.77 -22.01
C ARG A 173 17.67 -5.65 -23.04
N LEU A 174 17.23 -4.46 -22.65
CA LEU A 174 17.22 -3.28 -23.52
C LEU A 174 18.61 -2.92 -24.04
N ALA A 175 19.63 -2.98 -23.18
CA ALA A 175 21.02 -2.72 -23.59
C ALA A 175 21.53 -3.76 -24.60
N ARG A 176 21.11 -5.02 -24.49
CA ARG A 176 21.46 -6.08 -25.44
C ARG A 176 20.76 -5.87 -26.78
N GLU A 177 19.47 -5.54 -26.78
CA GLU A 177 18.70 -5.21 -28.00
C GLU A 177 19.38 -4.05 -28.74
N ARG A 178 19.69 -2.95 -28.06
CA ARG A 178 20.44 -1.81 -28.64
C ARG A 178 21.80 -2.20 -29.20
N ARG A 179 22.55 -3.09 -28.54
CA ARG A 179 23.84 -3.57 -29.05
C ARG A 179 23.70 -4.37 -30.34
N TYR A 180 22.63 -5.15 -30.48
CA TYR A 180 22.38 -5.87 -31.73
C TYR A 180 22.03 -4.91 -32.87
N GLU A 181 21.18 -3.92 -32.61
CA GLU A 181 20.87 -2.88 -33.60
C GLU A 181 22.13 -2.13 -34.04
N VAL A 182 22.98 -1.73 -33.09
CA VAL A 182 24.27 -1.09 -33.40
C VAL A 182 25.17 -2.04 -34.19
N LYS A 183 25.27 -3.32 -33.81
CA LYS A 183 26.07 -4.30 -34.54
C LYS A 183 25.62 -4.41 -35.99
N THR A 184 24.31 -4.58 -36.24
CA THR A 184 23.76 -4.67 -37.60
C THR A 184 24.08 -3.44 -38.44
N ARG A 185 24.02 -2.23 -37.85
CA ARG A 185 24.41 -1.00 -38.55
C ARG A 185 25.90 -0.95 -38.87
N LEU A 186 26.76 -1.34 -37.92
CA LEU A 186 28.21 -1.38 -38.12
C LEU A 186 28.61 -2.42 -39.18
N ASP A 187 27.94 -3.57 -39.22
CA ASP A 187 28.11 -4.58 -40.27
C ASP A 187 27.75 -3.99 -41.65
N SER A 188 26.60 -3.30 -41.77
CA SER A 188 26.20 -2.60 -43.00
C SER A 188 27.23 -1.54 -43.44
N TRP A 189 27.74 -0.73 -42.51
CA TRP A 189 28.73 0.31 -42.85
C TRP A 189 30.06 -0.27 -43.33
N ILE A 190 30.49 -1.42 -42.80
CA ILE A 190 31.69 -2.11 -43.31
C ILE A 190 31.44 -2.60 -44.74
N ASP A 191 30.27 -3.19 -45.01
CA ASP A 191 29.93 -3.67 -46.35
C ASP A 191 29.88 -2.50 -47.35
N ASP A 192 29.30 -1.37 -46.96
CA ASP A 192 29.26 -0.17 -47.80
C ASP A 192 30.66 0.40 -48.06
N LEU A 193 31.52 0.53 -47.03
CA LEU A 193 32.91 0.97 -47.20
C LEU A 193 33.71 0.08 -48.15
N ARG A 194 33.49 -1.24 -48.09
CA ARG A 194 34.14 -2.20 -48.98
C ARG A 194 33.65 -2.08 -50.41
N ARG A 195 32.35 -1.87 -50.62
CA ARG A 195 31.78 -1.61 -51.95
C ARG A 195 32.31 -0.32 -52.54
N GLU A 196 32.35 0.76 -51.77
CA GLU A 196 32.89 2.06 -52.21
C GLU A 196 34.38 1.95 -52.55
N SER A 197 35.16 1.22 -51.73
CA SER A 197 36.58 0.96 -52.04
C SER A 197 36.77 0.14 -53.31
N GLN A 198 35.91 -0.84 -53.59
CA GLN A 198 35.93 -1.63 -54.83
C GLN A 198 35.54 -0.75 -56.04
N PHE A 199 34.47 0.03 -55.90
CA PHE A 199 34.01 0.96 -56.91
C PHE A 199 35.09 2.01 -57.26
N GLU A 200 35.75 2.59 -56.25
CA GLU A 200 36.86 3.50 -56.48
C GLU A 200 38.05 2.80 -57.17
N ALA A 201 38.35 1.54 -56.81
CA ALA A 201 39.39 0.77 -57.47
C ALA A 201 39.10 0.52 -58.96
N GLU A 202 37.83 0.30 -59.32
CA GLU A 202 37.38 0.17 -60.70
C GLU A 202 37.48 1.51 -61.44
N LEU A 203 37.02 2.61 -60.83
CA LEU A 203 37.06 3.95 -61.42
C LEU A 203 38.49 4.46 -61.68
N LEU A 204 39.42 4.09 -60.80
CA LEU A 204 40.84 4.45 -60.92
C LEU A 204 41.53 3.82 -62.14
N GLN A 205 40.93 2.80 -62.78
CA GLN A 205 41.42 2.31 -64.07
C GLN A 205 41.32 3.37 -65.16
N ASP A 206 40.30 4.24 -65.08
CA ASP A 206 40.01 5.27 -66.07
C ASP A 206 40.58 6.65 -65.69
N ASN A 207 40.78 6.93 -64.39
CA ASN A 207 41.25 8.26 -63.96
C ASN A 207 42.02 8.22 -62.61
N PRO A 208 43.36 8.31 -62.60
CA PRO A 208 44.18 7.97 -61.43
C PRO A 208 44.34 9.08 -60.37
N GLU A 209 43.78 10.27 -60.55
CA GLU A 209 44.28 11.46 -59.83
C GLU A 209 43.81 11.61 -58.37
N LYS A 210 42.79 10.88 -57.89
CA LYS A 210 42.36 10.98 -56.47
C LYS A 210 41.84 9.65 -55.91
N LYS A 211 42.56 9.11 -54.92
CA LYS A 211 42.13 7.97 -54.09
C LYS A 211 41.78 8.48 -52.70
N VAL A 212 40.55 8.26 -52.26
CA VAL A 212 40.04 8.69 -50.94
C VAL A 212 39.78 7.48 -50.05
N PHE A 213 39.21 6.40 -50.60
CA PHE A 213 38.81 5.23 -49.83
C PHE A 213 39.86 4.12 -49.86
N ASN A 214 40.51 3.88 -51.00
CA ASN A 214 41.40 2.75 -51.19
C ASN A 214 42.67 2.85 -50.33
N ASP A 215 43.26 4.04 -50.21
CA ASP A 215 44.51 4.26 -49.46
C ASP A 215 44.27 4.28 -47.93
N ALA A 216 43.07 4.70 -47.49
CA ALA A 216 42.73 4.88 -46.08
C ALA A 216 41.69 3.88 -45.55
N LEU A 217 41.31 2.84 -46.31
CA LEU A 217 40.22 1.91 -45.95
C LEU A 217 40.38 1.34 -44.53
N ARG A 218 41.62 0.96 -44.18
CA ARG A 218 41.93 0.43 -42.85
C ARG A 218 41.66 1.43 -41.74
N ASP A 219 41.93 2.71 -41.96
CA ASP A 219 41.72 3.77 -40.97
C ASP A 219 40.23 4.02 -40.74
N TRP A 220 39.42 3.91 -41.80
CA TRP A 220 37.96 3.96 -41.71
C TRP A 220 37.35 2.71 -41.03
N GLU A 221 37.87 1.51 -41.34
CA GLU A 221 37.39 0.26 -40.74
C GLU A 221 37.76 0.12 -39.26
N GLN A 222 38.96 0.59 -38.86
CA GLN A 222 39.50 0.39 -37.50
C GLN A 222 38.56 0.83 -36.36
N PRO A 223 37.94 2.03 -36.34
CA PRO A 223 37.01 2.41 -35.28
C PRO A 223 35.75 1.55 -35.26
N ILE A 224 35.26 1.11 -36.44
CA ILE A 224 34.10 0.23 -36.54
C ILE A 224 34.44 -1.15 -35.97
N LEU A 225 35.58 -1.73 -36.37
CA LEU A 225 36.08 -3.01 -35.86
C LEU A 225 36.34 -2.96 -34.35
N LYS A 226 36.92 -1.87 -33.84
CA LYS A 226 37.06 -1.63 -32.41
C LYS A 226 35.70 -1.67 -31.73
N LYS A 227 34.69 -0.98 -32.27
CA LYS A 227 33.34 -1.00 -31.68
C LYS A 227 32.68 -2.37 -31.72
N GLN A 228 32.86 -3.11 -32.82
CA GLN A 228 32.42 -4.50 -32.90
C GLN A 228 33.09 -5.38 -31.84
N SER A 229 34.38 -5.20 -31.58
CA SER A 229 35.11 -5.96 -30.55
C SER A 229 34.54 -5.71 -29.14
N GLU A 230 34.15 -4.47 -28.82
CA GLU A 230 33.49 -4.13 -27.55
C GLU A 230 32.12 -4.83 -27.39
N ILE A 231 31.36 -4.91 -28.50
CA ILE A 231 30.07 -5.62 -28.53
C ILE A 231 30.29 -7.13 -28.34
N ARG A 232 31.32 -7.71 -28.98
CA ARG A 232 31.68 -9.13 -28.81
C ARG A 232 32.09 -9.43 -27.36
N GLU A 233 32.91 -8.57 -26.73
CA GLU A 233 33.29 -8.74 -25.32
C GLU A 233 32.07 -8.64 -24.39
N SER A 234 31.15 -7.71 -24.68
CA SER A 234 29.87 -7.65 -23.97
C SER A 234 29.06 -8.95 -24.11
N GLY A 235 29.09 -9.57 -25.29
CA GLY A 235 28.51 -10.89 -25.56
C GLY A 235 29.18 -12.01 -24.76
N ARG A 236 30.52 -11.96 -24.61
CA ARG A 236 31.27 -12.90 -23.76
C ARG A 236 30.86 -12.77 -22.29
N LEU A 237 30.72 -11.55 -21.78
CA LEU A 237 30.24 -11.29 -20.42
C LEU A 237 28.80 -11.77 -20.21
N ASP A 238 27.94 -11.63 -21.23
CA ASP A 238 26.58 -12.16 -21.25
C ASP A 238 26.60 -13.71 -21.11
N PHE A 239 27.48 -14.39 -21.85
CA PHE A 239 27.66 -15.84 -21.76
C PHE A 239 28.24 -16.29 -20.40
N LEU A 240 29.23 -15.57 -19.86
CA LEU A 240 29.78 -15.84 -18.53
C LEU A 240 28.73 -15.73 -17.41
N ARG A 241 27.71 -14.89 -17.58
CA ARG A 241 26.58 -14.83 -16.63
C ARG A 241 25.70 -16.07 -16.71
N LEU A 242 25.44 -16.55 -17.92
CA LEU A 242 24.67 -17.78 -18.14
C LEU A 242 25.38 -19.00 -17.56
N MET A 243 26.70 -19.09 -17.77
CA MET A 243 27.54 -20.20 -17.32
C MET A 243 27.97 -20.09 -15.85
N SER A 244 27.51 -19.08 -15.10
CA SER A 244 27.96 -18.88 -13.72
C SER A 244 27.55 -20.07 -12.84
N PRO A 245 28.49 -20.75 -12.15
CA PRO A 245 28.16 -21.85 -11.26
C PRO A 245 27.45 -21.34 -10.00
N TYR A 246 26.81 -22.26 -9.26
CA TYR A 246 26.12 -21.96 -8.01
C TYR A 246 27.14 -21.69 -6.89
N PRO A 247 27.22 -20.48 -6.31
CA PRO A 247 28.17 -20.21 -5.23
C PRO A 247 27.87 -21.05 -3.99
N ARG A 248 28.90 -21.66 -3.39
CA ARG A 248 28.75 -22.52 -2.19
C ARG A 248 28.04 -21.81 -1.03
N LYS A 249 28.46 -20.57 -0.72
CA LYS A 249 27.81 -19.72 0.31
C LYS A 249 26.31 -19.54 0.06
N LEU A 250 25.92 -19.37 -1.21
CA LEU A 250 24.52 -19.19 -1.59
C LEU A 250 23.71 -20.49 -1.46
N LEU A 251 24.32 -21.64 -1.79
CA LEU A 251 23.73 -22.96 -1.58
C LEU A 251 23.52 -23.26 -0.09
N GLU A 252 24.50 -22.95 0.76
CA GLU A 252 24.40 -23.09 2.21
C GLU A 252 23.31 -22.21 2.80
N ALA A 253 23.26 -20.94 2.40
CA ALA A 253 22.16 -20.04 2.77
C ALA A 253 20.81 -20.63 2.33
N GLY A 254 20.76 -21.26 1.15
CA GLY A 254 19.56 -21.93 0.63
C GLY A 254 19.12 -23.10 1.53
N LYS A 255 20.06 -23.95 1.93
CA LYS A 255 19.83 -25.06 2.87
C LYS A 255 19.34 -24.53 4.22
N ARG A 256 19.98 -23.50 4.78
CA ARG A 256 19.58 -22.85 6.05
C ARG A 256 18.17 -22.27 5.97
N ALA A 257 17.84 -21.56 4.90
CA ALA A 257 16.51 -20.98 4.68
C ALA A 257 15.42 -22.06 4.60
N ARG A 258 15.68 -23.19 3.90
CA ARG A 258 14.76 -24.33 3.85
C ARG A 258 14.55 -24.97 5.22
N ARG A 259 15.63 -25.21 5.99
CA ARG A 259 15.53 -25.72 7.36
C ARG A 259 14.71 -24.79 8.25
N ARG A 260 14.97 -23.47 8.20
CA ARG A 260 14.20 -22.47 8.95
C ARG A 260 12.73 -22.45 8.54
N LYS A 261 12.43 -22.58 7.25
CA LYS A 261 11.04 -22.66 6.76
C LYS A 261 10.32 -23.87 7.34
N ILE A 262 10.95 -25.05 7.34
CA ILE A 262 10.38 -26.27 7.94
C ILE A 262 10.18 -26.06 9.45
N ALA A 263 11.21 -25.62 10.17
CA ALA A 263 11.13 -25.37 11.61
C ALA A 263 10.02 -24.37 11.96
N ASN A 264 9.89 -23.27 11.23
CA ASN A 264 8.82 -22.29 11.44
C ASN A 264 7.43 -22.88 11.17
N LYS A 265 7.29 -23.71 10.13
CA LYS A 265 6.02 -24.38 9.82
C LYS A 265 5.63 -25.43 10.86
N THR A 266 6.62 -26.12 11.43
CA THR A 266 6.40 -27.04 12.55
C THR A 266 5.93 -26.28 13.79
N ARG A 267 6.60 -25.18 14.16
CA ARG A 267 6.18 -24.31 15.28
C ARG A 267 4.79 -23.70 15.07
N GLU A 268 4.46 -23.26 13.85
CA GLU A 268 3.14 -22.75 13.50
C GLU A 268 2.07 -23.83 13.74
N ARG A 269 2.31 -25.07 13.31
CA ARG A 269 1.41 -26.20 13.57
C ARG A 269 1.30 -26.56 15.05
N GLU A 270 2.37 -26.46 15.82
CA GLU A 270 2.35 -26.69 17.27
C GLU A 270 1.47 -25.65 17.98
N ARG A 271 1.58 -24.37 17.62
CA ARG A 271 0.72 -23.30 18.13
C ARG A 271 -0.75 -23.52 17.77
N GLU A 272 -1.04 -23.93 16.54
CA GLU A 272 -2.40 -24.32 16.15
C GLU A 272 -2.93 -25.49 16.97
N ARG A 273 -2.09 -26.51 17.27
CA ARG A 273 -2.47 -27.65 18.13
C ARG A 273 -2.74 -27.23 19.57
N ARG A 274 -2.07 -26.19 20.07
CA ARG A 274 -2.35 -25.59 21.40
C ARG A 274 -3.64 -24.77 21.42
N GLY A 275 -4.31 -24.59 20.29
CA GLY A 275 -5.57 -23.85 20.18
C GLY A 275 -5.42 -22.39 19.75
N GLU A 276 -4.22 -21.92 19.37
CA GLU A 276 -4.06 -20.55 18.88
C GLU A 276 -4.71 -20.37 17.50
N ILE A 277 -5.50 -19.31 17.34
CA ILE A 277 -6.13 -18.96 16.06
C ILE A 277 -5.12 -18.22 15.17
N LEU A 278 -4.50 -18.95 14.26
CA LEU A 278 -3.53 -18.42 13.29
C LEU A 278 -4.17 -18.06 11.94
N PRO A 279 -3.50 -17.29 11.07
CA PRO A 279 -4.01 -16.98 9.72
C PRO A 279 -4.25 -18.21 8.83
N ALA A 280 -3.56 -19.32 9.06
CA ALA A 280 -3.85 -20.58 8.37
C ALA A 280 -5.16 -21.21 8.90
N THR A 281 -5.39 -21.19 10.21
CA THR A 281 -6.69 -21.51 10.82
C THR A 281 -7.81 -20.65 10.24
N ILE A 282 -7.69 -19.32 10.25
CA ILE A 282 -8.70 -18.40 9.69
C ILE A 282 -8.96 -18.72 8.21
N ARG A 283 -7.93 -18.95 7.40
CA ARG A 283 -8.10 -19.32 5.99
C ARG A 283 -8.84 -20.64 5.81
N ARG A 284 -8.64 -21.61 6.69
CA ARG A 284 -9.40 -22.87 6.70
C ARG A 284 -10.86 -22.64 7.11
N MET A 285 -11.09 -21.81 8.13
CA MET A 285 -12.44 -21.41 8.54
C MET A 285 -13.19 -20.72 7.39
N ASN A 286 -12.50 -19.88 6.61
CA ASN A 286 -13.07 -19.15 5.49
C ASN A 286 -13.31 -20.01 4.22
N LYS A 287 -12.81 -21.25 4.15
CA LYS A 287 -13.05 -22.12 2.99
C LYS A 287 -14.52 -22.56 2.87
N GLY A 288 -15.32 -22.36 3.92
CA GLY A 288 -16.73 -22.70 3.95
C GLY A 288 -17.00 -24.19 3.74
N PRO A 289 -18.25 -24.64 3.96
CA PRO A 289 -18.69 -25.94 3.48
C PRO A 289 -18.77 -25.94 1.93
N PRO A 290 -18.76 -27.13 1.29
CA PRO A 290 -18.99 -27.23 -0.15
C PRO A 290 -20.28 -26.53 -0.59
N ALA A 291 -20.30 -26.01 -1.83
CA ALA A 291 -21.37 -25.10 -2.29
C ALA A 291 -22.80 -25.65 -2.17
N HIS A 292 -22.98 -26.97 -2.33
CA HIS A 292 -24.28 -27.65 -2.22
C HIS A 292 -24.86 -27.71 -0.79
N ILE A 293 -24.13 -27.24 0.22
CA ILE A 293 -24.50 -27.30 1.64
C ILE A 293 -24.80 -25.89 2.22
N LEU A 294 -24.53 -24.82 1.46
CA LEU A 294 -24.58 -23.43 1.95
C LEU A 294 -25.97 -22.90 2.34
N GLU A 295 -27.05 -23.64 2.08
CA GLU A 295 -28.44 -23.17 2.29
C GLU A 295 -28.90 -23.21 3.76
N LYS A 296 -28.14 -23.81 4.69
CA LYS A 296 -28.57 -24.00 6.09
C LYS A 296 -27.82 -23.10 7.08
N ILE A 297 -28.54 -22.62 8.10
CA ILE A 297 -28.14 -21.71 9.22
C ILE A 297 -26.90 -22.17 10.04
N ILE A 298 -26.30 -23.33 9.72
CA ILE A 298 -25.23 -24.00 10.50
C ILE A 298 -23.81 -23.52 10.10
N ASP A 299 -23.70 -22.58 9.17
CA ASP A 299 -22.43 -22.13 8.58
C ASP A 299 -21.38 -21.67 9.62
N HIS A 300 -21.79 -20.97 10.69
CA HIS A 300 -20.84 -20.51 11.72
C HIS A 300 -20.17 -21.66 12.48
N ILE A 301 -20.93 -22.69 12.85
CA ILE A 301 -20.45 -23.86 13.62
C ILE A 301 -19.49 -24.70 12.78
N VAL A 302 -19.82 -24.85 11.49
CA VAL A 302 -19.04 -25.63 10.52
C VAL A 302 -17.73 -24.93 10.16
N ARG A 303 -17.72 -23.60 10.14
CA ARG A 303 -16.51 -22.81 9.94
C ARG A 303 -15.58 -22.83 11.15
N GLY A 304 -16.04 -23.26 12.33
CA GLY A 304 -15.19 -23.38 13.51
C GLY A 304 -13.98 -24.30 13.30
N PRO A 305 -12.82 -24.05 13.95
CA PRO A 305 -11.64 -24.89 13.81
C PRO A 305 -11.74 -26.23 14.55
N GLY A 306 -12.74 -26.40 15.41
CA GLY A 306 -12.99 -27.62 16.17
C GLY A 306 -13.24 -28.82 15.26
N GLU A 307 -12.58 -29.94 15.54
CA GLU A 307 -12.79 -31.25 14.91
C GLU A 307 -13.21 -32.30 15.96
N ALA A 308 -13.73 -31.85 17.10
CA ALA A 308 -14.28 -32.67 18.16
C ALA A 308 -15.76 -32.32 18.43
N GLY A 309 -16.47 -33.25 19.05
CA GLY A 309 -17.82 -33.02 19.56
C GLY A 309 -18.91 -32.71 18.58
N TYR A 310 -19.83 -31.86 19.05
CA TYR A 310 -20.94 -31.34 18.27
C TYR A 310 -20.47 -30.68 16.95
N THR A 311 -19.35 -29.95 16.96
CA THR A 311 -18.82 -29.31 15.74
C THR A 311 -18.41 -30.34 14.68
N ALA A 312 -17.80 -31.44 15.11
CA ALA A 312 -17.41 -32.53 14.22
C ALA A 312 -18.59 -33.39 13.77
N GLN A 313 -19.57 -33.63 14.64
CA GLN A 313 -20.83 -34.27 14.26
C GLN A 313 -21.54 -33.47 13.16
N MET A 314 -21.64 -32.15 13.31
CA MET A 314 -22.26 -31.29 12.30
C MET A 314 -21.47 -31.31 10.98
N LYS A 315 -20.14 -31.25 11.03
CA LYS A 315 -19.28 -31.38 9.84
C LYS A 315 -19.48 -32.70 9.11
N LEU A 316 -19.57 -33.82 9.84
CA LEU A 316 -19.83 -35.14 9.26
C LEU A 316 -21.24 -35.25 8.66
N LYS A 317 -22.27 -34.76 9.36
CA LYS A 317 -23.66 -34.70 8.85
C LYS A 317 -23.76 -33.89 7.56
N LEU A 318 -22.89 -32.88 7.42
CA LEU A 318 -22.76 -32.05 6.22
C LEU A 318 -21.76 -32.62 5.21
N GLY A 319 -21.35 -33.88 5.32
CA GLY A 319 -20.51 -34.56 4.32
C GLY A 319 -19.06 -34.07 4.27
N MET A 320 -18.59 -33.30 5.26
CA MET A 320 -17.18 -32.88 5.30
C MET A 320 -16.29 -34.02 5.80
N LYS A 321 -15.17 -34.26 5.09
CA LYS A 321 -14.17 -35.23 5.50
C LYS A 321 -13.34 -34.68 6.67
N LEU A 322 -13.48 -35.27 7.85
CA LEU A 322 -12.61 -35.02 9.00
C LEU A 322 -11.32 -35.86 8.88
N LYS A 323 -10.24 -35.39 9.51
CA LYS A 323 -8.98 -36.15 9.56
C LYS A 323 -9.16 -37.45 10.37
N ASP A 324 -9.86 -37.36 11.48
CA ASP A 324 -10.16 -38.48 12.39
C ASP A 324 -11.70 -38.57 12.56
N PRO A 325 -12.40 -39.42 11.80
CA PRO A 325 -13.88 -39.46 11.79
C PRO A 325 -14.50 -39.87 13.13
N HIS A 326 -13.78 -40.58 13.98
CA HIS A 326 -14.26 -41.03 15.29
C HIS A 326 -13.95 -40.04 16.43
N ARG A 327 -13.21 -38.97 16.15
CA ARG A 327 -12.73 -38.03 17.18
C ARG A 327 -13.84 -37.28 17.90
N TRP A 328 -15.02 -37.16 17.29
CA TRP A 328 -16.17 -36.55 17.94
C TRP A 328 -16.75 -37.41 19.07
N LYS A 329 -16.52 -38.73 19.04
CA LYS A 329 -16.95 -39.66 20.10
C LYS A 329 -16.08 -39.57 21.36
N LEU A 330 -14.93 -38.88 21.29
CA LEU A 330 -14.05 -38.67 22.44
C LEU A 330 -14.60 -37.62 23.43
N GLU A 331 -15.63 -36.84 23.05
CA GLU A 331 -16.29 -35.95 24.01
C GLU A 331 -17.13 -36.71 25.04
N ASP A 332 -17.57 -37.93 24.73
CA ASP A 332 -18.25 -38.81 25.69
C ASP A 332 -17.26 -39.38 26.75
N GLY A 333 -15.97 -39.04 26.64
CA GLY A 333 -14.88 -39.62 27.42
C GLY A 333 -14.34 -40.90 26.75
N LEU A 334 -13.06 -41.20 26.96
CA LEU A 334 -12.65 -42.60 26.86
C LEU A 334 -13.29 -43.32 28.04
N GLU A 335 -13.83 -44.53 27.84
CA GLU A 335 -14.46 -45.32 28.91
C GLU A 335 -13.53 -45.50 30.13
N LYS A 336 -12.22 -45.48 29.90
CA LYS A 336 -11.16 -45.51 30.94
C LYS A 336 -11.05 -44.23 31.79
N ASP A 337 -11.49 -43.09 31.26
CA ASP A 337 -11.46 -41.78 31.91
C ASP A 337 -12.80 -41.43 32.58
N GLN A 338 -13.85 -42.25 32.38
CA GLN A 338 -15.19 -42.01 32.92
C GLN A 338 -15.18 -41.91 34.45
N ASP A 339 -14.46 -42.82 35.13
CA ASP A 339 -14.34 -42.82 36.59
C ASP A 339 -13.71 -41.52 37.11
N LYS A 340 -12.71 -41.01 36.39
CA LYS A 340 -12.03 -39.77 36.74
C LYS A 340 -12.93 -38.55 36.52
N LEU A 341 -13.73 -38.56 35.45
CA LEU A 341 -14.70 -37.49 35.16
C LEU A 341 -15.84 -37.50 36.18
N ASN A 342 -16.40 -38.67 36.50
CA ASN A 342 -17.43 -38.84 37.52
C ASN A 342 -16.95 -38.33 38.88
N LYS A 343 -15.71 -38.66 39.26
CA LYS A 343 -15.09 -38.15 40.50
C LYS A 343 -14.97 -36.62 40.51
N MET A 344 -14.50 -36.02 39.41
CA MET A 344 -14.45 -34.55 39.30
C MET A 344 -15.85 -33.92 39.33
N GLU A 345 -16.85 -34.57 38.75
CA GLU A 345 -18.23 -34.10 38.79
C GLU A 345 -18.80 -34.14 40.22
N GLU A 346 -18.54 -35.21 40.96
CA GLU A 346 -18.91 -35.33 42.38
C GLU A 346 -18.20 -34.26 43.24
N GLU A 347 -16.90 -34.02 43.01
CA GLU A 347 -16.16 -32.94 43.68
C GLU A 347 -16.79 -31.56 43.40
N ILE A 348 -17.21 -31.30 42.15
CA ILE A 348 -17.89 -30.04 41.79
C ILE A 348 -19.28 -29.97 42.42
N ARG A 349 -20.04 -31.07 42.45
CA ARG A 349 -21.37 -31.11 43.07
C ARG A 349 -21.29 -30.84 44.57
N THR A 350 -20.39 -31.51 45.27
CA THR A 350 -20.17 -31.31 46.71
C THR A 350 -19.72 -29.88 47.04
N GLU A 351 -18.80 -29.30 46.25
CA GLU A 351 -18.38 -27.91 46.41
C GLU A 351 -19.53 -26.91 46.13
N ASN A 352 -20.34 -27.16 45.11
CA ASN A 352 -21.51 -26.32 44.80
C ASN A 352 -22.59 -26.40 45.89
N GLU A 353 -22.83 -27.59 46.46
CA GLU A 353 -23.73 -27.77 47.59
C GLU A 353 -23.22 -27.03 48.83
N ARG A 354 -21.91 -27.12 49.11
CA ARG A 354 -21.27 -26.35 50.18
C ARG A 354 -21.45 -24.85 49.98
N ARG A 355 -21.25 -24.33 48.76
CA ARG A 355 -21.48 -22.91 48.43
C ARG A 355 -22.94 -22.51 48.61
N ARG A 356 -23.90 -23.36 48.23
CA ARG A 356 -25.33 -23.10 48.43
C ARG A 356 -25.70 -23.05 49.90
N ARG A 357 -25.21 -23.98 50.72
CA ARG A 357 -25.42 -23.96 52.18
C ARG A 357 -24.83 -22.69 52.81
N SER A 358 -23.59 -22.36 52.47
CA SER A 358 -22.95 -21.13 52.95
C SER A 358 -23.70 -19.86 52.53
N SER A 359 -24.35 -19.85 51.36
CA SER A 359 -25.17 -18.71 50.92
C SER A 359 -26.51 -18.61 51.64
N LEU A 360 -27.11 -19.76 51.99
CA LEU A 360 -28.35 -19.82 52.78
C LEU A 360 -28.09 -19.40 54.23
N ASP A 361 -27.01 -19.91 54.84
CA ASP A 361 -26.60 -19.53 56.20
C ASP A 361 -26.33 -18.01 56.32
N GLN A 362 -25.79 -17.40 55.25
CA GLN A 362 -25.60 -15.95 55.15
C GLN A 362 -26.91 -15.15 55.03
N LEU A 363 -27.93 -15.72 54.37
CA LEU A 363 -29.25 -15.10 54.25
C LEU A 363 -30.04 -15.22 55.56
N ASP A 364 -29.91 -16.35 56.27
CA ASP A 364 -30.54 -16.55 57.58
C ASP A 364 -29.89 -15.71 58.68
N THR A 365 -28.59 -15.45 58.62
CA THR A 365 -27.93 -14.48 59.51
C THR A 365 -28.29 -13.03 59.19
N TRP A 366 -28.68 -12.73 57.95
CA TRP A 366 -29.17 -11.40 57.56
C TRP A 366 -30.65 -11.16 57.91
N SER A 367 -31.47 -12.21 58.03
CA SER A 367 -32.88 -12.09 58.42
C SER A 367 -33.10 -12.05 59.94
N ALA A 368 -32.08 -12.43 60.72
CA ALA A 368 -32.08 -12.39 62.18
C ALA A 368 -31.53 -11.07 62.78
N GLN A 369 -31.06 -10.14 61.95
CA GLN A 369 -30.73 -8.75 62.31
C GLN A 369 -31.87 -7.81 61.89
#